data_AF-A0A662W5E2-F1
#
_entry.id   AF-A0A662W5E2-F1
#
_cell.length_a   1.000
_cell.length_b   1.000
_cell.length_c   1.000
_cell.angle_alpha   90.00
_cell.angle_beta   90.00
_cell.angle_gamma   90.00
#
_symmetry.space_group_name_H-M   'P 1'
#
loop_
_entity.id
_entity.type
_entity.pdbx_description
1 polymer ?
#
loop_
_entity_poly.entity_id
_entity_poly.type
_entity_poly.pdbx_seq_one_letter_code
_entity_poly.pdbx_strand_id
1 'polypeptide(L)'
;MDERRVARYIDKLRHMEERIGDILSWINEAEVDKKSRLAVYKAAQEAIEAACDVVAMFLKDNGYPPKDDYTNIQKWGELVDSRIAECLKIANGLRNRLVHHYNGINDRLALESIMDLIPCLEDFIKVSKSWLKKKL
;
A
#
# COMPACT_ATOMS: atom_id res chain seq x y z
N MET A 1 4.14 11.69 -20.29
CA MET A 1 4.64 10.38 -19.83
C MET A 1 4.32 9.37 -20.92
N ASP A 2 5.15 8.38 -21.23
CA ASP A 2 4.79 7.42 -22.29
C ASP A 2 3.64 6.47 -21.85
N GLU A 3 2.90 5.93 -22.81
CA GLU A 3 1.73 5.08 -22.56
C GLU A 3 2.05 3.83 -21.74
N ARG A 4 3.21 3.20 -21.99
CA ARG A 4 3.63 2.01 -21.23
C ARG A 4 3.89 2.37 -19.77
N ARG A 5 4.46 3.55 -19.52
CA ARG A 5 4.68 4.05 -18.17
C ARG A 5 3.37 4.29 -17.43
N VAL A 6 2.38 4.90 -18.09
CA VAL A 6 1.03 5.10 -17.53
C VAL A 6 0.35 3.78 -17.21
N ALA A 7 0.39 2.81 -18.14
CA ALA A 7 -0.19 1.48 -17.94
C ALA A 7 0.35 0.80 -16.68
N ARG A 8 1.68 0.88 -16.44
CA ARG A 8 2.30 0.32 -15.23
C ARG A 8 1.77 0.92 -13.93
N TYR A 9 1.46 2.21 -13.88
CA TYR A 9 0.82 2.79 -12.70
C TYR A 9 -0.60 2.27 -12.53
N ILE A 10 -1.36 2.24 -13.62
CA ILE A 10 -2.76 1.77 -13.60
C ILE A 10 -2.82 0.33 -13.11
N ASP A 11 -1.95 -0.55 -13.60
CA ASP A 11 -1.90 -1.95 -13.19
C ASP A 11 -1.64 -2.08 -11.68
N LYS A 12 -0.67 -1.33 -11.14
CA LYS A 12 -0.39 -1.33 -9.69
C LYS A 12 -1.53 -0.79 -8.85
N LEU A 13 -2.15 0.30 -9.29
CA LEU A 13 -3.29 0.89 -8.58
C LEU A 13 -4.51 -0.04 -8.61
N ARG A 14 -4.77 -0.71 -9.74
CA ARG A 14 -5.83 -1.74 -9.84
C ARG A 14 -5.54 -2.95 -8.96
N HIS A 15 -4.29 -3.39 -8.90
CA HIS A 15 -3.89 -4.47 -8.02
C HIS A 15 -4.10 -4.11 -6.54
N MET A 16 -3.82 -2.86 -6.14
CA MET A 16 -4.18 -2.38 -4.80
C MET A 16 -5.70 -2.43 -4.56
N GLU A 17 -6.51 -1.97 -5.51
CA GLU A 17 -7.98 -2.00 -5.40
C GLU A 17 -8.50 -3.44 -5.24
N GLU A 18 -7.97 -4.38 -6.02
CA GLU A 18 -8.29 -5.81 -5.92
C GLU A 18 -7.95 -6.36 -4.53
N ARG A 19 -6.73 -6.09 -4.04
CA ARG A 19 -6.29 -6.56 -2.72
C ARG A 19 -7.06 -5.95 -1.56
N ILE A 20 -7.45 -4.67 -1.66
CA ILE A 20 -8.35 -4.04 -0.69
C ILE A 20 -9.71 -4.75 -0.69
N GLY A 21 -10.27 -5.05 -1.87
CA GLY A 21 -11.53 -5.78 -2.00
C GLY A 21 -11.47 -7.18 -1.38
N ASP A 22 -10.37 -7.89 -1.58
CA ASP A 22 -10.13 -9.20 -0.98
C ASP A 22 -10.06 -9.13 0.56
N ILE A 23 -9.32 -8.16 1.11
CA ILE A 23 -9.24 -7.93 2.56
C ILE A 23 -10.63 -7.74 3.14
N LEU A 24 -11.41 -6.82 2.57
CA LEU A 24 -12.77 -6.52 3.04
C LEU A 24 -13.70 -7.73 2.95
N SER A 25 -13.50 -8.59 1.95
CA SER A 25 -14.30 -9.80 1.75
C SER A 25 -13.95 -10.91 2.72
N TRP A 26 -12.69 -11.03 3.14
CA TRP A 26 -12.20 -12.17 3.95
C TRP A 26 -12.00 -11.84 5.42
N ILE A 27 -12.10 -10.57 5.84
CA ILE A 27 -11.73 -10.13 7.19
C ILE A 27 -12.48 -10.86 8.31
N ASN A 28 -13.79 -11.08 8.15
CA ASN A 28 -14.60 -11.76 9.16
C ASN A 28 -14.21 -13.24 9.32
N GLU A 29 -13.91 -13.91 8.20
CA GLU A 29 -13.44 -15.30 8.22
C GLU A 29 -12.05 -15.40 8.85
N ALA A 30 -11.19 -14.41 8.63
CA ALA A 30 -9.83 -14.36 9.15
C ALA A 30 -9.74 -14.31 10.68
N GLU A 31 -10.79 -13.88 11.37
CA GLU A 31 -10.82 -13.89 12.84
C GLU A 31 -10.72 -15.31 13.42
N VAL A 32 -11.33 -16.28 12.73
CA VAL A 32 -11.45 -17.66 13.21
C VAL A 32 -10.63 -18.65 12.38
N ASP A 33 -10.55 -18.45 11.07
CA ASP A 33 -9.85 -19.36 10.16
C ASP A 33 -8.43 -18.88 9.84
N LYS A 34 -7.45 -19.76 10.10
CA LYS A 34 -6.03 -19.47 9.87
C LYS A 34 -5.71 -19.28 8.39
N LYS A 35 -6.36 -20.02 7.49
CA LYS A 35 -6.10 -19.89 6.05
C LYS A 35 -6.60 -18.54 5.54
N SER A 36 -7.83 -18.15 5.86
CA SER A 36 -8.39 -16.83 5.53
C SER A 36 -7.54 -15.71 6.14
N ARG A 37 -7.03 -15.89 7.36
CA ARG A 37 -6.10 -14.92 7.98
C ARG A 37 -4.81 -14.74 7.20
N LEU A 38 -4.16 -15.83 6.81
CA LEU A 38 -2.95 -15.75 6.01
C LEU A 38 -3.23 -15.13 4.63
N ALA A 39 -4.41 -15.37 4.05
CA ALA A 39 -4.83 -14.72 2.81
C ALA A 39 -4.99 -13.19 2.98
N VAL A 40 -5.63 -12.74 4.06
CA VAL A 40 -5.73 -11.31 4.40
C VAL A 40 -4.36 -10.68 4.60
N TYR A 41 -3.45 -11.35 5.32
CA TYR A 41 -2.08 -10.85 5.53
C TYR A 41 -1.34 -10.69 4.21
N LYS A 42 -1.47 -11.68 3.31
CA LYS A 42 -0.83 -11.61 2.00
C LYS A 42 -1.44 -10.49 1.15
N ALA A 43 -2.77 -10.34 1.15
CA ALA A 43 -3.43 -9.27 0.44
C ALA A 43 -2.98 -7.88 0.93
N ALA A 44 -2.88 -7.69 2.25
CA ALA A 44 -2.37 -6.45 2.84
C ALA A 44 -0.91 -6.20 2.45
N GLN A 45 -0.05 -7.21 2.50
CA GLN A 45 1.34 -7.09 2.07
C GLN A 45 1.44 -6.64 0.60
N GLU A 46 0.71 -7.28 -0.31
CA GLU A 46 0.71 -6.95 -1.74
C GLU A 46 0.19 -5.53 -2.02
N ALA A 47 -0.88 -5.10 -1.34
CA ALA A 47 -1.39 -3.74 -1.46
C ALA A 47 -0.35 -2.68 -1.03
N ILE A 48 0.36 -2.94 0.08
CA ILE A 48 1.37 -2.03 0.63
C ILE A 48 2.63 -2.02 -0.24
N GLU A 49 3.06 -3.16 -0.77
CA GLU A 49 4.17 -3.26 -1.74
C GLU A 49 3.85 -2.49 -3.02
N ALA A 50 2.65 -2.65 -3.57
CA ALA A 50 2.22 -1.90 -4.73
C ALA A 50 2.18 -0.38 -4.47
N ALA A 51 1.78 0.05 -3.26
CA ALA A 51 1.85 1.45 -2.88
C ALA A 51 3.29 1.99 -2.86
N CYS A 52 4.23 1.24 -2.26
CA CYS A 52 5.65 1.61 -2.21
C CYS A 52 6.26 1.70 -3.62
N ASP A 53 5.90 0.76 -4.50
CA ASP A 53 6.31 0.79 -5.91
C ASP A 53 5.78 2.02 -6.64
N VAL A 54 4.51 2.39 -6.44
CA VAL A 54 3.91 3.60 -7.04
C VAL A 54 4.63 4.86 -6.54
N VAL A 55 4.96 4.92 -5.25
CA VAL A 55 5.76 6.02 -4.66
C VAL A 55 7.14 6.10 -5.33
N ALA A 56 7.86 4.99 -5.42
CA ALA A 56 9.19 4.95 -6.03
C ALA A 56 9.13 5.32 -7.53
N MET A 57 8.11 4.84 -8.24
CA MET A 57 7.86 5.21 -9.63
C MET A 57 7.60 6.70 -9.77
N PHE A 58 6.76 7.27 -8.89
CA PHE A 58 6.43 8.69 -8.88
C PHE A 58 7.70 9.53 -8.72
N LEU A 59 8.54 9.21 -7.74
CA LEU A 59 9.77 9.96 -7.49
C LEU A 59 10.68 9.95 -8.71
N LYS A 60 10.89 8.77 -9.31
CA LYS A 60 11.69 8.62 -10.53
C LYS A 60 11.18 9.52 -11.66
N ASP A 61 9.87 9.54 -11.88
CA ASP A 61 9.26 10.30 -12.98
C ASP A 61 9.22 11.82 -12.72
N ASN A 62 9.44 12.23 -11.47
CA ASN A 62 9.60 13.64 -11.09
C ASN A 62 11.07 14.03 -10.85
N GLY A 63 12.03 13.22 -11.32
CA GLY A 63 13.47 13.55 -11.30
C GLY A 63 14.18 13.27 -9.98
N TYR A 64 13.54 12.55 -9.06
CA TYR A 64 14.15 12.14 -7.80
C TYR A 64 14.64 10.69 -7.89
N PRO A 65 15.91 10.40 -7.57
CA PRO A 65 16.40 9.03 -7.55
C PRO A 65 15.69 8.23 -6.43
N PRO A 66 15.06 7.09 -6.75
CA PRO A 66 14.46 6.22 -5.73
C PRO A 66 15.53 5.67 -4.77
N LYS A 67 15.16 5.59 -3.49
CA LYS A 67 15.95 5.02 -2.38
C LYS A 67 15.14 3.88 -1.73
N ASP A 68 15.28 3.68 -0.42
CA ASP A 68 14.45 2.77 0.37
C ASP A 68 13.02 3.30 0.55
N ASP A 69 12.11 2.40 0.94
CA ASP A 69 10.68 2.69 1.09
C ASP A 69 10.41 3.87 2.04
N TYR A 70 11.07 3.94 3.20
CA TYR A 70 10.82 5.01 4.18
C TYR A 70 11.26 6.37 3.64
N THR A 71 12.46 6.45 3.07
CA THR A 71 12.96 7.69 2.46
C THR A 71 12.10 8.11 1.28
N ASN A 72 11.65 7.16 0.46
CA ASN A 72 10.77 7.42 -0.68
C ASN A 72 9.40 7.95 -0.24
N ILE A 73 8.75 7.29 0.71
CA ILE A 73 7.44 7.71 1.24
C ILE A 73 7.53 9.11 1.85
N GLN A 74 8.58 9.37 2.64
CA GLN A 74 8.79 10.70 3.20
C GLN A 74 8.94 11.76 2.10
N LYS A 75 9.77 11.50 1.09
CA LYS A 75 9.98 12.46 0.01
C LYS A 75 8.70 12.70 -0.80
N TRP A 76 7.93 11.65 -1.05
CA TRP A 76 6.64 11.77 -1.72
C TRP A 76 5.65 12.59 -0.90
N GLY A 77 5.62 12.41 0.43
CA GLY A 77 4.79 13.21 1.32
C GLY A 77 5.10 14.70 1.31
N GLU A 78 6.38 15.08 1.26
CA GLU A 78 6.82 16.47 1.10
C GLU A 78 6.33 17.10 -0.21
N LEU A 79 6.16 16.30 -1.25
CA LEU A 79 5.77 16.76 -2.59
C LEU A 79 4.26 16.71 -2.84
N VAL A 80 3.53 15.89 -2.09
CA VAL A 80 2.13 15.53 -2.41
C VAL A 80 1.20 15.67 -1.21
N ASP A 81 1.30 14.77 -0.22
CA ASP A 81 0.48 14.81 0.99
C ASP A 81 1.21 14.13 2.16
N SER A 82 1.63 14.92 3.15
CA SER A 82 2.38 14.43 4.31
C SER A 82 1.56 13.52 5.23
N ARG A 83 0.22 13.66 5.25
CA ARG A 83 -0.66 12.84 6.09
C ARG A 83 -0.75 11.43 5.54
N ILE A 84 -0.94 11.30 4.23
CA ILE A 84 -0.95 9.99 3.56
C ILE A 84 0.42 9.33 3.70
N ALA A 85 1.52 10.10 3.56
CA ALA A 85 2.87 9.57 3.74
C ALA A 85 3.09 8.98 5.15
N GLU A 86 2.64 9.64 6.21
CA GLU A 86 2.78 9.10 7.57
C GLU A 86 2.03 7.78 7.73
N CYS A 87 0.80 7.71 7.21
CA CYS A 87 0.07 6.45 7.19
C CYS A 87 0.78 5.35 6.37
N LEU A 88 1.34 5.66 5.20
CA LEU A 88 2.08 4.68 4.41
C LEU A 88 3.34 4.16 5.12
N LYS A 89 3.99 4.99 5.96
CA LYS A 89 5.10 4.53 6.83
C LYS A 89 4.60 3.50 7.84
N ILE A 90 3.46 3.75 8.48
CA ILE A 90 2.83 2.80 9.41
C ILE A 90 2.49 1.49 8.68
N ALA A 91 1.91 1.59 7.49
CA ALA A 91 1.59 0.45 6.64
C ALA A 91 2.85 -0.37 6.29
N ASN A 92 3.93 0.28 5.86
CA ASN A 92 5.20 -0.37 5.57
C ASN A 92 5.77 -1.09 6.81
N GLY A 93 5.65 -0.47 7.99
CA GLY A 93 6.00 -1.10 9.25
C GLY A 93 5.16 -2.33 9.59
N LEU A 94 3.85 -2.31 9.28
CA LEU A 94 2.96 -3.46 9.43
C LEU A 94 3.33 -4.59 8.45
N ARG A 95 3.56 -4.28 7.17
CA ARG A 95 4.03 -5.25 6.15
C ARG A 95 5.25 -6.01 6.65
N ASN A 96 6.27 -5.30 7.14
CA ASN A 96 7.49 -5.93 7.65
C ASN A 96 7.22 -6.84 8.85
N ARG A 97 6.33 -6.42 9.78
CA ARG A 97 5.93 -7.26 10.91
C ARG A 97 5.16 -8.50 10.50
N LEU A 98 4.27 -8.39 9.51
CA LEU A 98 3.55 -9.54 8.94
C LEU A 98 4.52 -10.52 8.26
N VAL A 99 5.63 -10.08 7.67
CA VAL A 99 6.63 -10.98 7.06
C VAL A 99 7.50 -11.68 8.12
N HIS A 100 7.92 -10.95 9.16
CA HIS A 100 8.90 -11.42 10.15
C HIS A 100 8.26 -12.14 11.35
N HIS A 101 7.30 -13.05 11.10
CA HIS A 101 6.49 -13.84 12.05
C HIS A 101 7.16 -14.47 13.30
N TYR A 102 8.46 -14.31 13.54
CA TYR A 102 9.24 -15.00 14.57
C TYR A 102 8.94 -14.58 16.02
N ASN A 103 8.28 -13.44 16.27
CA ASN A 103 8.03 -12.91 17.62
C ASN A 103 6.55 -12.87 18.05
N GLY A 104 5.71 -13.78 17.53
CA GLY A 104 4.31 -13.88 17.96
C GLY A 104 3.47 -12.68 17.53
N ILE A 105 2.83 -12.77 16.36
CA ILE A 105 1.86 -11.76 15.95
C ILE A 105 0.58 -11.95 16.78
N ASN A 106 0.10 -10.88 17.41
CA ASN A 106 -1.26 -10.85 17.91
C ASN A 106 -2.19 -10.72 16.70
N ASP A 107 -2.78 -11.85 16.30
CA ASP A 107 -3.58 -11.96 15.08
C ASP A 107 -4.72 -10.95 15.03
N ARG A 108 -5.40 -10.73 16.16
CA ARG A 108 -6.49 -9.76 16.29
C ARG A 108 -5.99 -8.34 16.05
N LEU A 109 -4.92 -7.94 16.74
CA LEU A 109 -4.35 -6.60 16.57
C LEU A 109 -3.87 -6.37 15.13
N ALA A 110 -3.33 -7.40 14.49
CA ALA A 110 -2.91 -7.32 13.09
C ALA A 110 -4.09 -7.13 12.14
N LEU A 111 -5.20 -7.85 12.33
CA LEU A 111 -6.42 -7.67 11.52
C LEU A 111 -7.05 -6.29 11.73
N GLU A 112 -7.14 -5.82 12.99
CA GLU A 112 -7.59 -4.45 13.32
C GLU A 112 -6.70 -3.40 12.63
N SER A 113 -5.37 -3.56 12.72
CA SER A 113 -4.42 -2.66 12.06
C SER A 113 -4.54 -2.67 10.53
N ILE A 114 -4.83 -3.82 9.91
CA ILE A 114 -5.05 -3.90 8.46
C ILE A 114 -6.31 -3.12 8.07
N MET A 115 -7.40 -3.27 8.83
CA MET A 115 -8.65 -2.56 8.57
C MET A 115 -8.49 -1.05 8.71
N ASP A 116 -7.76 -0.59 9.72
CA ASP A 116 -7.49 0.83 9.95
C ASP A 116 -6.68 1.48 8.80
N LEU A 117 -5.91 0.69 8.04
CA LEU A 117 -5.12 1.19 6.91
C LEU A 117 -5.94 1.34 5.62
N ILE A 118 -7.11 0.69 5.51
CA ILE A 118 -7.88 0.67 4.25
C ILE A 118 -8.24 2.07 3.75
N PRO A 119 -8.82 2.98 4.56
CA PRO A 119 -9.16 4.32 4.09
C PRO A 119 -7.96 5.10 3.56
N CYS A 120 -6.79 4.89 4.18
CA CYS A 120 -5.55 5.53 3.76
C CYS A 120 -5.01 4.99 2.43
N LEU A 121 -5.09 3.67 2.20
CA LEU A 121 -4.69 3.09 0.90
C LEU A 121 -5.63 3.54 -0.21
N GLU A 122 -6.93 3.65 0.07
CA GLU A 122 -7.91 4.21 -0.88
C GLU A 122 -7.61 5.68 -1.21
N ASP A 123 -7.30 6.50 -0.21
CA ASP A 123 -6.94 7.90 -0.43
C ASP A 123 -5.63 8.05 -1.21
N PHE A 124 -4.64 7.20 -0.94
CA PHE A 124 -3.43 7.12 -1.75
C PHE A 124 -3.73 6.79 -3.22
N ILE A 125 -4.63 5.82 -3.48
CA ILE A 125 -5.06 5.49 -4.85
C ILE A 125 -5.71 6.70 -5.52
N LYS A 126 -6.64 7.39 -4.83
CA LYS A 126 -7.32 8.59 -5.37
C LYS A 126 -6.33 9.70 -5.71
N VAL A 127 -5.39 9.99 -4.83
CA VAL A 127 -4.35 11.01 -5.06
C VAL A 127 -3.46 10.62 -6.23
N SER A 128 -3.01 9.36 -6.28
CA SER A 128 -2.16 8.85 -7.36
C SER A 128 -2.86 8.89 -8.72
N LYS A 129 -4.13 8.46 -8.80
CA LYS A 129 -4.96 8.57 -10.01
C LYS A 129 -5.14 10.03 -10.44
N SER A 130 -5.36 10.94 -9.49
CA SER A 130 -5.53 12.36 -9.78
C SER A 130 -4.25 13.00 -10.31
N TRP A 131 -3.08 12.60 -9.79
CA TRP A 131 -1.80 13.04 -10.32
C TRP A 131 -1.57 12.52 -11.75
N LEU A 132 -1.83 11.23 -12.01
CA LEU A 132 -1.68 10.65 -13.35
C LEU A 132 -2.54 11.37 -14.40
N LYS A 133 -3.81 11.67 -14.07
CA LYS A 133 -4.71 12.41 -14.95
C LYS A 133 -4.20 13.79 -15.34
N LYS A 134 -3.40 14.45 -14.49
CA LYS A 134 -2.80 15.77 -14.78
C LYS A 134 -1.54 15.67 -15.65
N LYS A 135 -1.00 14.47 -15.85
CA LYS A 135 0.24 14.20 -16.61
C LYS A 135 -0.03 13.58 -17.98
N LEU A 136 -1.29 13.23 -18.24
CA LEU A 136 -1.87 12.86 -19.53
C LEU A 136 -2.33 14.12 -20.24
#